data_AF-A0A7Y2BMY9-F1
#
_entry.id   AF-A0A7Y2BMY9-F1
#
_cell.length_a   1.000
_cell.length_b   1.000
_cell.length_c   1.000
_cell.angle_alpha   90.00
_cell.angle_beta   90.00
_cell.angle_gamma   90.00
#
_symmetry.space_group_name_H-M   'P 1'
#
loop_
_entity.id
_entity.type
_entity.pdbx_description
1 polymer ?
#
loop_
_entity_poly.entity_id
_entity_poly.type
_entity_poly.pdbx_seq_one_letter_code
_entity_poly.pdbx_strand_id
1 'polypeptide(L)'
;IDLWLAGTGGRISLNTKHATADVAVSDLGVADMVVDAGGLDRKLTLQRLPAEFETRHVSQSVRCPVKAGGDTRLYVRMQQIDGHRAWSSPIYMFR
;
A
#
# COMPACT_ATOMS: atom_id res chain seq x y z
N ILE A 1 -6.25 -6.01 -6.48
CA ILE A 1 -6.64 -6.82 -7.66
C ILE A 1 -5.47 -6.70 -8.59
N ASP A 2 -4.93 -7.82 -9.03
CA ASP A 2 -3.77 -7.81 -9.91
C ASP A 2 -4.21 -8.23 -11.30
N LEU A 3 -3.72 -7.49 -12.31
CA LEU A 3 -4.06 -7.71 -13.70
C LEU A 3 -2.78 -7.99 -14.48
N TRP A 4 -2.73 -9.14 -15.14
CA TRP A 4 -1.65 -9.45 -16.07
C TRP A 4 -2.04 -9.01 -17.48
N LEU A 5 -1.21 -8.18 -18.12
CA LEU A 5 -1.47 -7.65 -19.45
C LEU A 5 -0.46 -8.21 -20.44
N ALA A 6 -0.93 -8.69 -21.59
CA ALA A 6 -0.06 -9.20 -22.66
C ALA A 6 0.66 -8.08 -23.45
N GLY A 7 0.32 -6.81 -23.21
CA GLY A 7 0.92 -5.66 -23.87
C GLY A 7 0.99 -4.45 -22.94
N THR A 8 1.63 -3.37 -23.41
CA THR A 8 1.91 -2.17 -22.61
C THR A 8 0.93 -1.02 -22.85
N GLY A 9 -0.01 -1.18 -23.78
CA GLY A 9 -1.03 -0.18 -24.14
C GLY A 9 -2.43 -0.52 -23.62
N GLY A 10 -3.38 0.38 -23.90
CA GLY A 10 -4.78 0.25 -23.51
C GLY A 10 -5.20 1.24 -22.42
N ARG A 11 -6.45 1.11 -21.99
CA ARG A 11 -7.04 1.95 -20.93
C ARG A 11 -7.70 1.09 -19.86
N ILE A 12 -7.60 1.55 -18.63
CA ILE A 12 -8.30 0.97 -17.48
C ILE A 12 -9.41 1.95 -17.10
N SER A 13 -10.66 1.50 -17.25
CA SER A 13 -11.84 2.25 -16.82
C SER A 13 -12.44 1.57 -15.59
N LEU A 14 -12.52 2.29 -14.48
CA LEU A 14 -13.08 1.85 -13.21
C LEU A 14 -14.27 2.74 -12.87
N ASN A 15 -15.42 2.13 -12.63
CA ASN A 15 -16.60 2.84 -12.16
C ASN A 15 -17.17 2.12 -10.95
N THR A 16 -17.10 2.77 -9.80
CA THR A 16 -17.67 2.28 -8.54
C THR A 16 -18.56 3.36 -7.94
N LYS A 17 -19.35 3.01 -6.93
CA LYS A 17 -20.15 3.98 -6.18
C LYS A 17 -19.30 5.13 -5.59
N HIS A 18 -18.03 4.89 -5.31
CA HIS A 18 -17.19 5.80 -4.52
C HIS A 18 -16.14 6.55 -5.35
N ALA A 19 -15.75 6.03 -6.50
CA ALA A 19 -14.76 6.65 -7.38
C ALA A 19 -14.93 6.16 -8.82
N THR A 20 -14.57 7.04 -9.75
CA THR A 20 -14.43 6.75 -11.17
C THR A 20 -13.01 7.10 -11.59
N ALA A 21 -12.40 6.26 -12.41
CA ALA A 21 -11.09 6.50 -12.99
C ALA A 21 -11.04 6.00 -14.43
N ASP A 22 -10.36 6.73 -15.30
CA ASP A 22 -10.11 6.32 -16.68
C ASP A 22 -8.66 6.67 -17.03
N VAL A 23 -7.80 5.66 -17.07
CA VAL A 23 -6.34 5.83 -17.06
C VAL A 23 -5.71 5.06 -18.22
N ALA A 24 -4.79 5.67 -18.96
CA ALA A 24 -4.00 4.93 -19.93
C ALA A 24 -2.98 4.05 -19.22
N VAL A 25 -2.83 2.81 -19.66
CA VAL A 25 -1.86 1.85 -19.07
C VAL A 25 -0.42 2.38 -19.18
N SER A 26 -0.13 3.20 -20.19
CA SER A 26 1.15 3.89 -20.38
C SER A 26 1.49 4.91 -19.29
N ASP A 27 0.47 5.47 -18.63
CA ASP A 27 0.65 6.54 -17.64
C ASP A 27 0.95 5.96 -16.25
N LEU A 28 0.75 4.66 -16.06
CA LEU A 28 1.03 3.95 -14.81
C LEU A 28 2.51 3.56 -14.71
N GLY A 29 3.16 4.08 -13.66
CA GLY A 29 4.50 3.71 -13.23
C GLY A 29 4.49 2.95 -11.90
N VAL A 30 5.69 2.81 -11.31
CA VAL A 30 5.87 2.19 -9.97
C VAL A 30 5.25 3.04 -8.87
N ALA A 31 5.21 4.36 -9.05
CA ALA A 31 4.54 5.26 -8.13
C ALA A 31 3.01 5.13 -8.25
N ASP A 32 2.35 5.13 -7.09
CA ASP A 32 0.90 5.08 -6.99
C ASP A 32 0.22 6.27 -7.68
N MET A 33 -0.68 5.97 -8.61
CA MET A 33 -1.74 6.91 -9.01
C MET A 33 -2.92 6.74 -8.07
N VAL A 34 -3.26 7.81 -7.34
CA VAL A 34 -4.30 7.79 -6.31
C VAL A 34 -5.50 8.63 -6.74
N VAL A 35 -6.68 8.04 -6.63
CA VAL A 35 -7.97 8.73 -6.79
C VAL A 35 -8.66 8.75 -5.42
N ASP A 36 -8.99 9.94 -4.95
CA ASP A 36 -9.77 10.12 -3.72
C ASP A 36 -11.18 9.55 -3.91
N ALA A 37 -11.65 8.77 -2.94
CA ALA A 37 -12.96 8.13 -2.93
C ALA A 37 -13.80 8.53 -1.69
N GLY A 38 -13.39 9.60 -1.00
CA GLY A 38 -14.08 10.23 0.12
C GLY A 38 -14.14 9.42 1.41
N GLY A 39 -14.90 9.91 2.40
CA GLY A 39 -15.11 9.23 3.68
C GLY A 39 -13.85 9.14 4.54
N LEU A 40 -13.58 7.96 5.12
CA LEU A 40 -12.46 7.68 6.03
C LEU A 40 -11.14 7.47 5.27
N ASP A 41 -10.69 8.49 4.54
CA ASP A 41 -9.49 8.45 3.70
C ASP A 41 -9.52 7.29 2.67
N ARG A 42 -10.71 7.00 2.13
CA ARG A 42 -10.87 5.94 1.12
C ARG A 42 -10.23 6.40 -0.17
N LYS A 43 -9.42 5.52 -0.75
CA LYS A 43 -8.67 5.79 -1.97
C LYS A 43 -8.77 4.61 -2.91
N LEU A 44 -8.81 4.89 -4.20
CA LEU A 44 -8.51 3.94 -5.26
C LEU A 44 -7.08 4.19 -5.70
N THR A 45 -6.25 3.15 -5.67
CA THR A 45 -4.85 3.24 -6.08
C THR A 45 -4.60 2.33 -7.29
N LEU A 46 -3.97 2.88 -8.32
CA LEU A 46 -3.49 2.14 -9.49
C LEU A 46 -1.98 2.30 -9.59
N GLN A 47 -1.28 1.20 -9.89
CA GLN A 47 0.17 1.20 -10.05
C GLN A 47 0.59 0.09 -11.00
N ARG A 48 1.74 0.27 -11.64
CA ARG A 48 2.41 -0.77 -12.42
C ARG A 48 3.43 -1.47 -11.53
N LEU A 49 3.23 -2.77 -11.32
CA LEU A 49 4.22 -3.59 -10.65
C LEU A 49 5.49 -3.72 -11.52
N PRO A 50 6.67 -3.82 -10.88
CA PRO A 50 7.90 -4.11 -11.60
C PRO A 50 7.79 -5.48 -12.30
N ALA A 51 8.45 -5.60 -13.46
CA ALA A 51 8.45 -6.85 -14.23
C ALA A 51 9.12 -8.00 -13.46
N GLU A 52 10.07 -7.66 -12.60
CA GLU A 52 10.79 -8.59 -11.74
C GLU A 52 10.80 -8.10 -10.30
N PHE A 53 10.70 -9.03 -9.35
CA PHE A 53 10.77 -8.75 -7.92
C PHE A 53 12.16 -9.10 -7.40
N GLU A 54 13.00 -8.09 -7.20
CA GLU A 54 14.40 -8.29 -6.79
C GLU A 54 14.56 -8.62 -5.31
N THR A 55 13.59 -8.23 -4.46
CA THR A 55 13.70 -8.35 -3.00
C THR A 55 12.63 -9.26 -2.43
N ARG A 56 13.04 -10.22 -1.60
CA ARG A 56 12.15 -11.15 -0.87
C ARG A 56 12.20 -10.98 0.65
N HIS A 57 13.16 -10.22 1.15
CA HIS A 57 13.40 -10.01 2.58
C HIS A 57 13.57 -8.52 2.85
N VAL A 58 12.91 -8.03 3.89
CA VAL A 58 13.09 -6.67 4.40
C VAL A 58 13.45 -6.75 5.88
N SER A 59 14.45 -5.99 6.29
CA SER A 59 14.83 -5.81 7.68
C SER A 59 14.86 -4.32 7.96
N GLN A 60 14.13 -3.88 8.99
CA GLN A 60 14.07 -2.48 9.37
C GLN A 60 14.17 -2.35 10.88
N SER A 61 14.96 -1.37 11.32
CA SER A 61 15.13 -1.03 12.74
C SER A 61 14.61 0.39 12.99
N VAL A 62 13.72 0.55 13.96
CA VAL A 62 13.15 1.84 14.33
C VAL A 62 13.37 2.06 15.82
N ARG A 63 13.84 3.25 16.20
CA ARG A 63 13.91 3.66 17.60
C ARG A 63 12.58 4.28 18.00
N CYS A 64 11.92 3.68 18.98
CA CYS A 64 10.64 4.15 19.51
C CYS A 64 10.82 4.61 20.96
N PRO A 65 10.22 5.75 21.37
CA PRO A 65 10.23 6.14 22.77
C PRO A 65 9.39 5.16 23.60
N VAL A 66 9.94 4.74 24.74
CA VAL A 66 9.21 3.94 25.74
C VAL A 66 8.81 4.86 26.87
N LYS A 67 7.53 4.80 27.26
CA LYS A 67 7.01 5.60 28.38
C LYS A 67 7.73 5.24 29.68
N ALA A 68 7.92 6.24 30.53
CA ALA A 68 8.54 6.04 31.85
C ALA A 68 7.65 5.24 32.82
N GLY A 69 6.35 5.12 32.53
CA GLY A 69 5.42 4.32 33.32
C GLY A 69 4.23 3.84 32.48
N GLY A 70 3.69 2.69 32.86
CA GLY A 70 2.61 2.00 32.15
C GLY A 70 3.03 1.42 30.80
N ASP A 71 2.05 0.87 30.08
CA ASP A 71 2.28 0.21 28.79
C ASP A 71 2.61 1.20 27.67
N THR A 72 3.70 0.91 26.95
CA THR A 72 3.94 1.42 25.60
C THR A 72 3.49 0.37 24.60
N ARG A 73 2.45 0.67 23.81
CA ARG A 73 1.93 -0.23 22.76
C ARG A 73 2.47 0.22 21.41
N LEU A 74 3.23 -0.65 20.76
CA LEU A 74 3.69 -0.44 19.40
C LEU A 74 2.84 -1.28 18.45
N TYR A 75 2.55 -0.70 17.29
CA TYR A 75 1.86 -1.36 16.20
C TYR A 75 2.75 -1.30 14.98
N VAL A 76 2.97 -2.46 14.34
CA VAL A 76 3.69 -2.53 13.08
C VAL A 76 2.67 -2.78 11.98
N ARG A 77 2.75 -1.96 10.94
CA ARG A 77 2.02 -2.14 9.69
C ARG A 77 3.05 -2.21 8.56
N MET A 78 2.93 -3.23 7.73
CA MET A 78 3.63 -3.30 6.46
C MET A 78 2.63 -3.32 5.31
N GLN A 79 3.01 -2.71 4.20
CA GLN A 79 2.33 -2.85 2.91
C GLN A 79 3.38 -3.34 1.89
N GLN A 80 3.04 -4.42 1.19
CA GLN A 80 3.79 -4.92 0.05
C GLN A 80 3.48 -4.08 -1.19
N ILE A 81 4.34 -4.17 -2.21
CA ILE A 81 4.20 -3.37 -3.42
C ILE A 81 2.97 -3.74 -4.24
N ASP A 82 2.33 -4.89 -4.02
CA ASP A 82 1.03 -5.28 -4.60
C ASP A 82 -0.18 -4.75 -3.80
N GLY A 83 0.08 -4.02 -2.72
CA GLY A 83 -0.95 -3.47 -1.84
C GLY A 83 -1.39 -4.40 -0.71
N HIS A 84 -0.87 -5.63 -0.63
CA HIS A 84 -1.15 -6.52 0.49
C HIS A 84 -0.61 -5.95 1.80
N ARG A 85 -1.39 -6.08 2.87
CA ARG A 85 -1.08 -5.49 4.17
C ARG A 85 -1.00 -6.56 5.24
N ALA A 86 -0.02 -6.38 6.12
CA ALA A 86 0.14 -7.16 7.33
C ALA A 86 0.20 -6.23 8.54
N TRP A 87 -0.34 -6.70 9.66
CA TRP A 87 -0.34 -6.00 10.93
C TRP A 87 0.17 -6.93 12.02
N SER A 88 0.88 -6.35 12.99
CA SER A 88 1.14 -7.03 14.24
C SER A 88 -0.05 -6.85 15.19
N SER A 89 -0.22 -7.81 16.11
CA SER A 89 -0.84 -7.51 17.41
C SER A 89 -0.07 -6.38 18.12
N PRO A 90 -0.66 -5.71 19.13
CA PRO A 90 0.09 -4.73 19.90
C PRO A 90 1.32 -5.38 20.54
N ILE A 91 2.48 -4.76 20.34
CA ILE A 91 3.74 -5.15 20.98
C ILE A 91 3.89 -4.26 22.22
N TYR A 92 3.90 -4.85 23.40
CA TYR A 92 3.95 -4.14 24.67
C TYR A 92 5.40 -3.97 25.13
N MET A 93 5.79 -2.74 25.45
CA MET A 93 7.07 -2.40 26.06
C MET A 93 6.83 -1.65 27.37
N PHE A 94 7.64 -1.97 28.37
CA PHE A 94 7.67 -1.36 29.69
C PHE A 94 9.13 -1.15 30.11
N ARG A 95 9.36 -0.26 31.07
CA ARG A 95 10.69 0.04 31.64
C ARG A 95 10.81 -0.49 33.05
#